data_AF-A0A924F5A0-F1
#
_entry.id   AF-A0A924F5A0-F1
#
_cell.length_a   1.000
_cell.length_b   1.000
_cell.length_c   1.000
_cell.angle_alpha   90.00
_cell.angle_beta   90.00
_cell.angle_gamma   90.00
#
_symmetry.space_group_name_H-M   'P 1'
#
loop_
_entity.id
_entity.type
_entity.pdbx_description
1 polymer ?
#
loop_
_entity_poly.entity_id
_entity_poly.type
_entity_poly.pdbx_seq_one_letter_code
_entity_poly.pdbx_strand_id
1 'polypeptide(L)' 'MAILNIKNLPDGLYERLKLRAEQQHRSVAQEVTHILDQVLVAAEPLSILDLQGLGKSAWTGMDAAAHVDTERRAWD' A
#
# COMPACT_ATOMS: atom_id res chain seq x y z
N MET A 1 11.20 22.21 1.27
CA MET A 1 10.97 21.33 0.11
C MET A 1 12.14 20.36 0.03
N ALA A 2 11.91 19.07 0.22
CA ALA A 2 12.98 18.07 0.13
C ALA A 2 13.21 17.73 -1.35
N ILE A 3 14.47 17.54 -1.75
CA ILE A 3 14.83 17.11 -3.11
C ILE A 3 15.21 15.64 -3.04
N LEU A 4 14.47 14.78 -3.75
CA LEU A 4 14.80 13.36 -3.90
C LEU A 4 15.61 13.18 -5.19
N ASN A 5 16.87 12.75 -5.07
CA ASN A 5 17.70 12.38 -6.22
C ASN A 5 17.79 10.86 -6.32
N ILE A 6 17.32 10.30 -7.45
CA ILE A 6 17.36 8.87 -7.73
C ILE A 6 18.51 8.61 -8.70
N LYS A 7 19.52 7.87 -8.24
CA LYS A 7 20.67 7.47 -9.08
C LYS A 7 20.36 6.17 -9.81
N ASN A 8 20.90 6.01 -11.02
CA ASN A 8 20.78 4.79 -11.84
C ASN A 8 19.32 4.42 -12.17
N LEU A 9 18.48 5.39 -12.49
CA LEU A 9 17.13 5.13 -12.95
C LEU A 9 17.19 4.49 -14.35
N PRO A 10 16.60 3.31 -14.58
CA PRO A 10 16.57 2.71 -15.91
C PRO A 10 15.85 3.62 -16.90
N ASP A 11 16.41 3.82 -18.10
CA ASP A 11 15.83 4.72 -19.11
C ASP A 11 14.39 4.34 -19.46
N GLY A 12 14.11 3.03 -19.61
CA GLY A 12 12.75 2.53 -19.84
C GLY A 12 11.78 2.74 -18.68
N LEU A 13 12.26 2.96 -17.45
CA LEU A 13 11.41 3.37 -16.34
C LEU A 13 11.14 4.88 -16.38
N TYR A 14 12.14 5.68 -16.72
CA TYR A 14 11.97 7.13 -16.89
C TYR A 14 10.95 7.46 -17.99
N GLU A 15 11.03 6.80 -19.16
CA GLU A 15 10.09 7.02 -20.26
C GLU A 15 8.65 6.65 -19.87
N ARG A 16 8.46 5.54 -19.13
CA ARG A 16 7.13 5.17 -18.63
C ARG A 16 6.58 6.18 -17.62
N LEU A 17 7.43 6.71 -16.73
CA LEU A 17 7.04 7.77 -15.80
C LEU A 17 6.65 9.05 -16.54
N LYS A 18 7.40 9.41 -17.58
CA LYS A 18 7.11 10.59 -18.41
C LYS A 18 5.78 10.46 -19.14
N LEU A 19 5.54 9.33 -19.83
CA LEU A 19 4.27 9.07 -20.51
C LEU A 19 3.08 9.12 -19.55
N ARG A 20 3.23 8.52 -18.37
CA ARG A 20 2.18 8.55 -17.33
C ARG A 20 1.94 9.97 -16.80
N ALA A 21 3.01 10.74 -16.57
CA ALA A 21 2.90 12.12 -16.12
C ALA A 21 2.18 13.01 -17.16
N GLU A 22 2.48 12.84 -18.45
CA GLU A 22 1.78 13.54 -19.54
C GLU A 22 0.29 13.20 -19.58
N GLN A 23 -0.07 11.92 -19.45
CA GLN A 23 -1.47 11.46 -19.39
C GLN A 23 -2.23 12.03 -18.19
N GLN A 24 -1.55 12.23 -17.07
CA GLN A 24 -2.15 12.77 -15.84
C GLN A 24 -2.03 14.30 -15.74
N HIS A 25 -1.53 14.97 -16.79
CA HIS A 25 -1.29 16.42 -16.84
C HIS A 25 -0.45 16.94 -15.66
N ARG A 26 0.59 16.19 -15.28
CA ARG A 26 1.49 16.49 -14.15
C ARG A 26 2.95 16.52 -14.60
N SER A 27 3.80 17.15 -13.80
CA SER A 27 5.26 17.01 -13.99
C SER A 27 5.73 15.62 -13.56
N VAL A 28 6.87 15.16 -14.08
CA VAL A 28 7.46 13.87 -13.68
C VAL A 28 7.72 13.82 -12.18
N ALA A 29 8.19 14.93 -11.59
CA ALA A 29 8.41 15.01 -10.15
C ALA A 29 7.10 14.83 -9.36
N GLN A 30 6.02 15.49 -9.79
CA GLN A 30 4.70 15.34 -9.17
C GLN A 30 4.14 13.92 -9.31
N GLU A 31 4.35 13.29 -10.47
CA GLU A 31 3.91 11.91 -10.68
C GLU A 31 4.67 10.93 -9.78
N VAL A 32 5.98 11.11 -9.63
CA VAL A 32 6.78 10.31 -8.69
C VAL A 32 6.30 10.52 -7.26
N THR A 33 6.02 11.76 -6.83
CA THR A 33 5.44 12.02 -5.51
C THR A 33 4.08 11.34 -5.34
N HIS A 34 3.22 11.41 -6.35
CA HIS A 34 1.89 10.78 -6.30
C HIS A 34 1.96 9.26 -6.20
N ILE A 35 2.86 8.62 -6.96
CA ILE A 35 3.08 7.17 -6.89
C ILE A 35 3.61 6.77 -5.51
N LEU A 36 4.57 7.51 -4.97
CA LEU A 36 5.10 7.25 -3.64
C LEU A 36 4.02 7.40 -2.57
N ASP A 37 3.19 8.44 -2.66
CA ASP A 37 2.05 8.65 -1.75
C ASP A 37 1.05 7.49 -1.83
N GLN A 38 0.67 7.07 -3.04
CA GLN A 38 -0.21 5.90 -3.23
C GLN A 38 0.36 4.63 -2.62
N VAL A 39 1.66 4.37 -2.80
CA VAL A 39 2.30 3.16 -2.26
C VAL A 39 2.42 3.24 -0.74
N LEU A 40 2.77 4.39 -0.19
CA LEU A 40 2.90 4.58 1.26
C LEU A 40 1.54 4.54 1.97
N VAL A 41 0.48 5.02 1.33
CA VAL A 41 -0.90 4.94 1.83
C VAL A 41 -1.46 3.53 1.64
N ALA A 42 -1.18 2.85 0.52
CA ALA A 42 -1.62 1.48 0.26
C ALA A 42 -0.83 0.42 1.02
N ALA A 43 0.26 0.80 1.72
CA ALA A 43 1.08 -0.10 2.52
C ALA A 43 0.41 -0.52 3.85
N GLU A 44 -0.84 -0.12 4.12
CA GLU A 44 -1.62 -0.78 5.16
C GLU A 44 -2.09 -2.14 4.61
N PRO A 45 -1.51 -3.27 5.05
CA PRO A 45 -1.95 -4.57 4.58
C PRO A 45 -3.42 -4.72 4.95
N LEU A 46 -4.29 -4.83 3.94
CA LEU A 46 -5.70 -5.11 4.16
C LEU A 46 -5.80 -6.47 4.84
N SER A 47 -6.00 -6.48 6.15
CA SER A 47 -6.31 -7.72 6.87
C SER A 47 -7.65 -8.22 6.38
N ILE A 48 -7.80 -9.54 6.26
CA ILE A 48 -9.12 -10.15 6.04
C ILE A 48 -10.12 -9.69 7.11
N LEU A 49 -9.63 -9.41 8.32
CA LEU A 49 -10.42 -8.88 9.44
C LEU A 49 -10.91 -7.45 9.22
N ASP A 50 -10.23 -6.67 8.38
CA ASP A 50 -10.58 -5.28 8.07
C ASP A 50 -11.60 -5.17 6.93
N LEU A 51 -11.98 -6.29 6.32
CA LEU A 51 -12.94 -6.34 5.22
C LEU A 51 -14.38 -6.28 5.75
N GLN A 52 -15.16 -5.36 5.19
CA GLN A 52 -16.59 -5.20 5.49
C GLN A 52 -17.33 -6.46 5.00
N GLY A 53 -18.08 -7.11 5.90
CA GLY A 53 -18.80 -8.35 5.61
C GLY A 53 -18.13 -9.64 6.12
N LEU A 54 -16.86 -9.57 6.55
CA LEU A 54 -16.14 -10.70 7.19
C LEU A 54 -16.08 -10.57 8.72
N GLY A 55 -17.03 -9.84 9.31
CA GLY A 55 -17.15 -9.71 10.75
C GLY A 55 -16.24 -8.65 11.39
N LYS A 56 -15.71 -7.67 10.64
CA LYS A 56 -14.90 -6.55 11.16
C LYS A 56 -15.40 -5.97 12.49
N SER A 57 -16.70 -5.76 12.63
CA SER A 57 -17.33 -5.24 13.85
C SER A 57 -17.32 -6.25 15.01
N ALA A 58 -17.34 -7.55 14.74
CA ALA A 58 -17.26 -8.60 15.75
C ALA A 58 -15.84 -8.75 16.32
N TRP A 59 -14.81 -8.39 15.54
CA TRP A 59 -13.40 -8.45 15.95
C TRP A 59 -12.87 -7.15 16.57
N THR A 60 -13.72 -6.11 16.68
CA THR A 60 -13.30 -4.81 17.20
C THR A 60 -12.96 -4.91 18.70
N GLY A 61 -11.71 -4.62 19.07
CA GLY A 61 -11.24 -4.68 20.47
C GLY A 61 -10.73 -6.05 20.94
N MET A 62 -10.66 -7.05 20.05
CA MET A 62 -10.08 -8.37 20.33
C MET A 62 -8.75 -8.54 19.59
N ASP A 63 -7.78 -9.19 20.23
CA ASP A 63 -6.59 -9.69 19.54
C ASP A 63 -6.96 -10.93 18.72
N ALA A 64 -7.33 -10.70 17.47
CA ALA A 64 -7.79 -11.73 16.57
C ALA A 64 -6.71 -12.79 16.27
N ALA A 65 -5.42 -12.41 16.27
CA ALA A 65 -4.34 -13.35 16.05
C ALA A 65 -4.23 -14.34 17.22
N ALA A 66 -4.27 -13.83 18.45
CA ALA A 66 -4.26 -14.67 19.65
C ALA A 66 -5.49 -15.60 19.73
N HIS A 67 -6.67 -15.12 19.29
CA HIS A 67 -7.89 -15.91 19.26
C HIS A 67 -7.80 -17.07 18.26
N VAL A 68 -7.38 -16.78 17.02
CA VAL A 68 -7.20 -17.81 15.97
C VAL A 68 -6.14 -18.84 16.37
N ASP A 69 -5.04 -18.42 17.00
CA ASP A 69 -4.01 -19.33 17.48
C ASP A 69 -4.47 -20.22 18.64
N THR A 70 -5.46 -19.78 19.41
CA THR A 70 -6.06 -20.59 20.48
C THR A 70 -7.00 -21.62 19.89
N GLU A 71 -7.87 -21.22 18.97
CA GLU A 71 -8.77 -22.13 18.23
C GLU A 71 -7.98 -23.20 17.46
N ARG A 72 -6.92 -22.80 16.75
CA ARG A 72 -6.05 -23.73 16.00
C ARG A 72 -5.41 -24.78 16.91
N ARG A 73 -4.89 -24.38 18.07
CA ARG A 73 -4.32 -25.29 19.07
C ARG A 73 -5.36 -26.22 19.72
N ALA A 74 -6.64 -25.87 19.68
CA ALA A 74 -7.71 -26.71 20.18
C ALA A 74 -8.17 -27.78 19.16
N TRP A 75 -7.76 -27.65 17.89
CA TRP A 75 -8.07 -28.58 16.81
C TRP A 75 -6.93 -29.57 16.51
N ASP A 76 -5.72 -29.29 16.99
CA ASP A 76 -4.56 -30.19 17.00
C ASP A 76 -4.65 -31.19 18.17
#